data_AF-A0A7Y3BWM7-F1
#
_entry.id   AF-A0A7Y3BWM7-F1
#
_cell.length_a   1.000
_cell.length_b   1.000
_cell.length_c   1.000
_cell.angle_alpha   90.00
_cell.angle_beta   90.00
_cell.angle_gamma   90.00
#
_symmetry.space_group_name_H-M   'P 1'
#
loop_
_entity.id
_entity.type
_entity.pdbx_description
1 polymer ?
#
loop_
_entity_poly.entity_id
_entity_poly.type
_entity_poly.pdbx_seq_one_letter_code
_entity_poly.pdbx_strand_id
1 'polypeptide(L)'
;MRPVLETVGPEPIVVGLSGGADSAICAWALAELRGSDNLSTCYVDHGWAASPDLGVAAAAIATRLGIRHGRVAISTGKKQSEARAREGRYAALFELAGAWVATGHTRDDQAETLLLHLMRGTGLDGMAAMHPIRGNLLRPLLAVGRSETRELAELLELDYVDDPSNTDLSLERNRVRSILQHLDPSSVVVRNLARSSDIVRDDLSLMGELADQVAFVERGRSVGLPAPALTSLPAAIGRRVIRRTLRQVRGPYAGTAAEVERVMACVAGEVGSQELAGGVTVHRAGPWLWFSPVDHVPEPAITIEVVENEVRPLFFPSGHWRAVFDGTATAGMSVRPLERDDVIELGAGGHKPVSEVLAEAGIGALDREDWPLLEVDGRIAWVPGCRTAPWSWVTDTSTSYRYASAHIQE
;
A
#
# COMPACT_ATOMS: atom_id res chain seq x y z
N MET A 1 0.88 -26.69 -11.74
CA MET A 1 2.12 -26.72 -10.94
C MET A 1 3.34 -26.16 -11.67
N ARG A 2 3.75 -26.67 -12.84
CA ARG A 2 4.98 -26.24 -13.53
C ARG A 2 5.11 -24.71 -13.76
N PRO A 3 4.07 -24.00 -14.26
CA PRO A 3 4.17 -22.54 -14.44
C PRO A 3 4.46 -21.77 -13.14
N VAL A 4 3.96 -22.27 -12.00
CA VAL A 4 4.21 -21.66 -10.68
C VAL A 4 5.65 -21.88 -10.22
N LEU A 5 6.25 -23.02 -10.56
CA LEU A 5 7.62 -23.34 -10.16
C LEU A 5 8.67 -22.72 -11.08
N GLU A 6 8.35 -22.48 -12.35
CA GLU A 6 9.25 -21.81 -13.30
C GLU A 6 9.55 -20.36 -12.91
N THR A 7 8.62 -19.71 -12.21
CA THR A 7 8.79 -18.35 -11.69
C THR A 7 9.47 -18.29 -10.31
N VAL A 8 9.82 -19.44 -9.74
CA VAL A 8 10.38 -19.56 -8.38
C VAL A 8 11.81 -20.07 -8.45
N GLY A 9 12.72 -19.39 -7.76
CA GLY A 9 14.13 -19.76 -7.68
C GLY A 9 14.37 -21.16 -7.08
N PRO A 10 15.64 -21.61 -6.99
CA PRO A 10 15.98 -22.96 -6.54
C PRO A 10 15.81 -23.17 -5.03
N GLU A 11 15.41 -22.15 -4.27
CA GLU A 11 15.37 -22.19 -2.82
C GLU A 11 14.43 -23.28 -2.28
N PRO A 12 14.67 -23.77 -1.04
CA PRO A 12 13.83 -24.79 -0.43
C PRO A 12 12.39 -24.33 -0.20
N ILE A 13 11.45 -25.27 -0.28
CA ILE A 13 10.03 -25.04 -0.07
C ILE A 13 9.55 -25.79 1.19
N VAL A 14 8.84 -25.09 2.07
CA VAL A 14 8.10 -25.69 3.19
C VAL A 14 6.65 -25.93 2.76
N VAL A 15 6.21 -27.18 2.75
CA VAL A 15 4.84 -27.55 2.43
C VAL A 15 4.02 -27.66 3.71
N GLY A 16 2.91 -26.91 3.80
CA GLY A 16 1.92 -27.10 4.85
C GLY A 16 1.18 -28.43 4.64
N LEU A 17 1.57 -29.47 5.39
CA LEU A 17 1.03 -30.82 5.26
C LEU A 17 0.02 -31.05 6.39
N SER A 18 -1.28 -31.03 6.06
CA SER A 18 -2.36 -31.13 7.04
C SER A 18 -2.79 -32.56 7.33
N GLY A 19 -2.28 -33.56 6.59
CA GLY A 19 -2.72 -34.96 6.67
C GLY A 19 -3.92 -35.30 5.78
N GLY A 20 -4.46 -34.33 5.05
CA GLY A 20 -5.52 -34.53 4.06
C GLY A 20 -4.99 -34.69 2.63
N ALA A 21 -5.81 -35.27 1.74
CA ALA A 21 -5.46 -35.61 0.35
C ALA A 21 -4.82 -34.45 -0.43
N ASP A 22 -5.40 -33.25 -0.41
CA ASP A 22 -4.91 -32.11 -1.17
C ASP A 22 -3.48 -31.70 -0.75
N SER A 23 -3.22 -31.72 0.56
CA SER A 23 -1.88 -31.43 1.09
C SER A 23 -0.87 -32.53 0.79
N ALA A 24 -1.32 -33.79 0.76
CA ALA A 24 -0.51 -34.95 0.41
C ALA A 24 -0.06 -34.90 -1.05
N ILE A 25 -1.00 -34.63 -1.98
CA ILE A 25 -0.71 -34.48 -3.41
C ILE A 25 0.15 -33.26 -3.67
N CYS A 26 -0.05 -32.16 -2.94
CA CYS A 26 0.82 -30.99 -3.04
C CYS A 26 2.28 -31.35 -2.70
N ALA A 27 2.49 -32.09 -1.59
CA ALA A 27 3.82 -32.54 -1.18
C ALA A 27 4.43 -33.52 -2.19
N TRP A 28 3.67 -34.53 -2.63
CA TRP A 28 4.12 -35.51 -3.62
C TRP A 28 4.54 -34.84 -4.92
N ALA A 29 3.67 -34.02 -5.51
CA ALA A 29 3.95 -33.44 -6.81
C ALA A 29 5.09 -32.40 -6.76
N LEU A 30 5.27 -31.71 -5.63
CA LEU A 30 6.47 -30.88 -5.44
C LEU A 30 7.73 -31.75 -5.32
N ALA A 31 7.67 -32.90 -4.65
CA ALA A 31 8.82 -33.80 -4.52
C ALA A 31 9.25 -34.36 -5.87
N GLU A 32 8.30 -34.74 -6.72
CA GLU A 32 8.56 -35.16 -8.10
C GLU A 32 9.23 -34.07 -8.94
N LEU A 33 8.85 -32.80 -8.73
CA LEU A 33 9.32 -31.67 -9.54
C LEU A 33 10.60 -31.01 -9.02
N ARG A 34 10.88 -31.08 -7.72
CA ARG A 34 11.98 -30.35 -7.05
C ARG A 34 12.97 -31.26 -6.32
N GLY A 35 12.64 -32.54 -6.17
CA GLY A 35 13.37 -33.49 -5.33
C GLY A 35 13.02 -33.33 -3.85
N SER A 36 12.87 -34.45 -3.14
CA SER A 36 12.51 -34.46 -1.70
C SER A 36 13.54 -33.73 -0.82
N ASP A 37 14.82 -33.70 -1.21
CA ASP A 37 15.88 -33.01 -0.46
C ASP A 37 15.71 -31.49 -0.43
N ASN A 38 15.06 -30.92 -1.44
CA ASN A 38 14.79 -29.49 -1.52
C ASN A 38 13.45 -29.10 -0.87
N LEU A 39 12.80 -30.05 -0.19
CA LEU A 39 11.52 -29.87 0.46
C LEU A 39 11.59 -30.19 1.95
N SER A 40 10.71 -29.53 2.68
CA SER A 40 10.30 -29.98 4.00
C SER A 40 8.80 -29.82 4.13
N THR A 41 8.20 -30.58 5.03
CA THR A 41 6.77 -30.52 5.34
C THR A 41 6.60 -30.10 6.79
N CYS A 42 5.53 -29.37 7.08
CA CYS A 42 5.17 -29.03 8.44
C CYS A 42 3.69 -29.25 8.68
N TYR A 43 3.36 -30.04 9.71
CA TYR A 43 2.03 -30.10 10.28
C TYR A 43 1.87 -28.99 11.34
N VAL A 44 0.83 -28.17 11.21
CA VAL A 44 0.50 -27.14 12.20
C VAL A 44 -0.72 -27.56 13.01
N ASP A 45 -0.45 -28.02 14.23
CA ASP A 45 -1.44 -28.42 15.19
C ASP A 45 -2.07 -27.17 15.85
N HIS A 46 -3.37 -27.00 15.64
CA HIS A 46 -4.14 -25.86 16.12
C HIS A 46 -5.09 -26.26 17.28
N GLY A 47 -4.94 -27.48 17.80
CA GLY A 47 -5.64 -27.96 18.99
C GLY A 47 -7.12 -28.27 18.79
N TRP A 48 -7.53 -28.59 17.56
CA TRP A 48 -8.90 -29.05 17.28
C TRP A 48 -9.02 -30.55 17.54
N ALA A 49 -10.25 -31.04 17.78
CA ALA A 49 -10.46 -32.44 18.17
C ALA A 49 -9.89 -33.47 17.17
N ALA A 50 -9.84 -33.13 15.89
CA ALA A 50 -9.30 -33.96 14.81
C ALA A 50 -7.78 -33.85 14.60
N SER A 51 -7.12 -32.94 15.32
CA SER A 51 -5.69 -32.66 15.13
C SER A 51 -4.74 -33.83 15.42
N PRO A 52 -5.03 -34.80 16.30
CA PRO A 52 -4.16 -35.96 16.52
C PRO A 52 -4.03 -36.86 15.27
N ASP A 53 -5.16 -37.31 14.71
CA ASP A 53 -5.17 -38.27 13.59
C ASP A 53 -4.57 -37.65 12.32
N LEU A 54 -4.92 -36.39 12.05
CA LEU A 54 -4.34 -35.60 10.94
C LEU A 54 -2.82 -35.44 11.07
N GLY A 55 -2.31 -35.25 12.29
CA GLY A 55 -0.87 -35.16 12.54
C GLY A 55 -0.15 -36.48 12.30
N VAL A 56 -0.77 -37.62 12.66
CA VAL A 56 -0.24 -38.96 12.38
C VAL A 56 -0.20 -39.22 10.87
N ALA A 57 -1.29 -38.92 10.16
CA ALA A 57 -1.37 -39.06 8.71
C ALA A 57 -0.32 -38.20 8.01
N ALA A 58 -0.14 -36.93 8.43
CA ALA A 58 0.89 -36.04 7.88
C ALA A 58 2.30 -36.63 8.03
N ALA A 59 2.64 -37.16 9.21
CA ALA A 59 3.95 -37.77 9.44
C ALA A 59 4.16 -39.05 8.59
N ALA A 60 3.13 -39.89 8.46
CA ALA A 60 3.16 -41.10 7.63
C ALA A 60 3.38 -40.76 6.15
N ILE A 61 2.61 -39.80 5.62
CA ILE A 61 2.74 -39.31 4.24
C ILE A 61 4.15 -38.74 3.98
N ALA A 62 4.66 -37.89 4.87
CA ALA A 62 5.99 -37.31 4.69
C ALA A 62 7.09 -38.38 4.67
N THR A 63 6.96 -39.41 5.54
CA THR A 63 7.87 -40.55 5.58
C THR A 63 7.81 -41.36 4.29
N ARG A 64 6.60 -41.65 3.79
CA ARG A 64 6.37 -42.37 2.52
C ARG A 64 7.00 -41.67 1.32
N LEU A 65 6.99 -40.34 1.32
CA LEU A 65 7.55 -39.48 0.26
C LEU A 65 9.06 -39.17 0.44
N GLY A 66 9.67 -39.60 1.55
CA GLY A 66 11.07 -39.31 1.86
C GLY A 66 11.35 -37.83 2.12
N ILE A 67 10.36 -37.06 2.62
CA ILE A 67 10.48 -35.62 2.86
C ILE A 67 10.69 -35.36 4.36
N ARG A 68 11.59 -34.44 4.71
CA ARG A 68 11.76 -34.02 6.12
C ARG A 68 10.45 -33.45 6.67
N HIS A 69 10.06 -33.89 7.87
CA HIS A 69 8.79 -33.51 8.49
C HIS A 69 8.98 -32.81 9.84
N GLY A 70 8.31 -31.68 10.02
CA GLY A 70 8.20 -30.97 11.29
C GLY A 70 6.75 -30.90 11.78
N ARG A 71 6.59 -30.67 13.08
CA ARG A 71 5.30 -30.38 13.71
C ARG A 71 5.44 -29.14 14.60
N VAL A 72 4.51 -28.20 14.46
CA VAL A 72 4.41 -27.02 15.31
C VAL A 72 3.03 -26.96 15.91
N ALA A 73 2.94 -26.70 17.22
CA ALA A 73 1.68 -26.44 17.89
C ALA A 73 1.46 -24.93 18.02
N ILE A 74 0.26 -24.45 17.67
CA ILE A 74 -0.15 -23.06 17.80
C ILE A 74 -1.34 -22.93 18.76
N SER A 75 -1.40 -21.82 19.49
CA SER A 75 -2.55 -21.49 20.33
C SER A 75 -3.46 -20.49 19.61
N THR A 76 -4.74 -20.83 19.44
CA THR A 76 -5.72 -19.92 18.82
C THR A 76 -6.43 -19.00 19.81
N GLY A 77 -6.01 -19.00 21.09
CA GLY A 77 -6.64 -18.27 22.19
C GLY A 77 -7.97 -18.88 22.67
N LYS A 78 -8.68 -18.17 23.57
CA LYS A 78 -9.87 -18.68 24.30
C LYS A 78 -11.11 -18.99 23.43
N LYS A 79 -11.18 -18.44 22.21
CA LYS A 79 -12.24 -18.74 21.23
C LYS A 79 -11.58 -19.20 19.94
N GLN A 80 -11.82 -20.45 19.56
CA GLN A 80 -11.37 -20.99 18.28
C GLN A 80 -12.09 -20.22 17.14
N SER A 81 -11.31 -19.77 16.16
CA SER A 81 -11.79 -19.07 14.99
C SER A 81 -10.99 -19.55 13.78
N GLU A 82 -11.68 -19.90 12.69
CA GLU A 82 -11.04 -20.35 11.45
C GLU A 82 -10.05 -19.31 10.91
N ALA A 83 -10.39 -18.02 11.01
CA ALA A 83 -9.52 -16.92 10.60
C ALA A 83 -8.22 -16.89 11.41
N ARG A 84 -8.31 -16.98 12.74
CA ARG A 84 -7.13 -17.00 13.64
C ARG A 84 -6.28 -18.26 13.46
N ALA A 85 -6.92 -19.42 13.30
CA ALA A 85 -6.21 -20.67 13.02
C ALA A 85 -5.46 -20.59 11.69
N ARG A 86 -6.07 -19.99 10.66
CA ARG A 86 -5.45 -19.76 9.35
C ARG A 86 -4.27 -18.78 9.45
N GLU A 87 -4.44 -17.65 10.14
CA GLU A 87 -3.38 -16.67 10.37
C GLU A 87 -2.19 -17.28 11.12
N GLY A 88 -2.44 -17.94 12.26
CA GLY A 88 -1.39 -18.61 13.04
C GLY A 88 -0.69 -19.72 12.26
N ARG A 89 -1.43 -20.46 11.42
CA ARG A 89 -0.84 -21.47 10.53
C ARG A 89 0.14 -20.86 9.53
N TYR A 90 -0.24 -19.77 8.86
CA TYR A 90 0.68 -19.11 7.94
C TYR A 90 1.88 -18.53 8.67
N ALA A 91 1.68 -17.87 9.82
CA ALA A 91 2.78 -17.33 10.61
C ALA A 91 3.80 -18.42 10.96
N ALA A 92 3.36 -19.56 11.51
CA ALA A 92 4.24 -20.67 11.83
C ALA A 92 4.97 -21.25 10.60
N LEU A 93 4.27 -21.38 9.46
CA LEU A 93 4.89 -21.87 8.22
C LEU A 93 5.93 -20.89 7.67
N PHE A 94 5.65 -19.59 7.72
CA PHE A 94 6.59 -18.57 7.26
C PHE A 94 7.79 -18.40 8.19
N GLU A 95 7.62 -18.58 9.51
CA GLU A 95 8.75 -18.59 10.45
C GLU A 95 9.71 -19.77 10.19
N LEU A 96 9.17 -20.92 9.75
CA LEU A 96 9.97 -22.08 9.36
C LEU A 96 10.59 -21.94 7.96
N ALA A 97 9.94 -21.22 7.06
CA ALA A 97 10.36 -21.09 5.68
C ALA A 97 11.44 -20.01 5.52
N GLY A 98 12.61 -20.40 5.02
CA GLY A 98 13.64 -19.43 4.63
C GLY A 98 13.29 -18.64 3.37
N ALA A 99 12.52 -19.24 2.45
CA ALA A 99 12.16 -18.62 1.17
C ALA A 99 10.68 -18.85 0.82
N TRP A 100 10.24 -20.10 0.67
CA TRP A 100 8.92 -20.40 0.09
C TRP A 100 8.05 -21.29 0.98
N VAL A 101 6.77 -20.96 1.07
CA VAL A 101 5.72 -21.80 1.66
C VAL A 101 4.81 -22.29 0.54
N ALA A 102 4.42 -23.56 0.54
CA ALA A 102 3.40 -24.11 -0.37
C ALA A 102 2.21 -24.68 0.40
N THR A 103 1.01 -24.47 -0.12
CA THR A 103 -0.24 -25.02 0.42
C THR A 103 -1.05 -25.72 -0.65
N GLY A 104 -1.69 -26.83 -0.29
CA GLY A 104 -2.56 -27.63 -1.18
C GLY A 104 -3.93 -27.00 -1.43
N HIS A 105 -4.01 -25.72 -1.80
CA HIS A 105 -5.29 -25.13 -2.25
C HIS A 105 -5.60 -25.57 -3.67
N THR A 106 -6.82 -26.04 -3.87
CA THR A 106 -7.36 -26.60 -5.10
C THR A 106 -8.23 -25.60 -5.87
N ARG A 107 -8.65 -26.00 -7.07
CA ARG A 107 -9.64 -25.29 -7.88
C ARG A 107 -10.97 -25.10 -7.15
N ASP A 108 -11.37 -26.07 -6.34
CA ASP A 108 -12.58 -25.98 -5.52
C ASP A 108 -12.45 -24.88 -4.46
N ASP A 109 -11.30 -24.79 -3.79
CA ASP A 109 -11.04 -23.73 -2.82
C ASP A 109 -11.05 -22.33 -3.46
N GLN A 110 -10.65 -22.26 -4.73
CA GLN A 110 -10.71 -21.04 -5.53
C GLN A 110 -12.16 -20.61 -5.79
N ALA A 111 -13.00 -21.53 -6.24
CA ALA A 111 -14.42 -21.28 -6.48
C ALA A 111 -15.15 -20.88 -5.18
N GLU A 112 -14.87 -21.59 -4.07
CA GLU A 112 -15.38 -21.25 -2.74
C GLU A 112 -14.99 -19.81 -2.33
N THR A 113 -13.73 -19.43 -2.56
CA THR A 113 -13.22 -18.10 -2.21
C THR A 113 -13.84 -17.00 -3.05
N LEU A 114 -13.99 -17.22 -4.36
CA LEU A 114 -14.68 -16.27 -5.24
C LEU A 114 -16.13 -16.05 -4.77
N LEU A 115 -16.88 -17.13 -4.52
CA LEU A 115 -18.27 -17.02 -4.10
C LEU A 115 -18.41 -16.30 -2.75
N LEU A 116 -17.54 -16.58 -1.79
CA LEU A 116 -17.48 -15.85 -0.51
C LEU A 116 -17.23 -14.35 -0.71
N HIS A 117 -16.31 -13.98 -1.59
CA HIS A 117 -16.02 -12.56 -1.86
C HIS A 117 -17.18 -11.86 -2.57
N LEU A 118 -17.85 -12.53 -3.52
CA LEU A 118 -19.03 -12.01 -4.20
C LEU A 118 -20.18 -11.76 -3.21
N MET A 119 -20.45 -12.71 -2.30
CA MET A 119 -21.48 -12.57 -1.26
C MET A 119 -21.22 -11.38 -0.32
N ARG A 120 -19.96 -11.00 -0.12
CA ARG A 120 -19.56 -9.87 0.74
C ARG A 120 -19.52 -8.52 0.03
N GLY A 121 -19.77 -8.49 -1.29
CA GLY A 121 -19.59 -7.31 -2.12
C GLY A 121 -18.11 -7.02 -2.34
N THR A 122 -17.60 -7.34 -3.53
CA THR A 122 -16.20 -7.12 -3.87
C THR A 122 -16.03 -6.53 -5.26
N GLY A 123 -14.89 -5.88 -5.49
CA GLY A 123 -14.44 -5.48 -6.82
C GLY A 123 -13.55 -6.55 -7.47
N LEU A 124 -12.88 -6.18 -8.57
CA LEU A 124 -12.01 -7.10 -9.32
C LEU A 124 -10.92 -7.76 -8.45
N ASP A 125 -10.33 -7.01 -7.51
CA ASP A 125 -9.28 -7.55 -6.63
C ASP A 125 -9.77 -8.71 -5.73
N GLY A 126 -11.05 -8.72 -5.32
CA GLY A 126 -11.61 -9.88 -4.62
C GLY A 126 -12.13 -10.96 -5.56
N MET A 127 -12.57 -10.60 -6.77
CA MET A 127 -12.96 -11.57 -7.80
C MET A 127 -11.77 -12.41 -8.31
N ALA A 128 -10.55 -11.88 -8.21
CA ALA A 128 -9.32 -12.64 -8.43
C ALA A 128 -9.13 -13.83 -7.47
N ALA A 129 -9.83 -13.81 -6.33
CA ALA A 129 -9.76 -14.80 -5.26
C ALA A 129 -8.31 -15.10 -4.83
N MET A 130 -7.84 -16.36 -4.88
CA MET A 130 -6.45 -16.67 -4.56
C MET A 130 -5.55 -16.49 -5.79
N HIS A 131 -4.34 -15.98 -5.54
CA HIS A 131 -3.27 -15.96 -6.54
C HIS A 131 -2.43 -17.24 -6.44
N PRO A 132 -1.93 -17.80 -7.57
CA PRO A 132 -1.00 -18.93 -7.57
C PRO A 132 0.27 -18.64 -6.78
N ILE A 133 0.73 -17.39 -6.82
CA ILE A 133 1.88 -16.88 -6.06
C ILE A 133 1.46 -15.58 -5.39
N ARG A 134 1.72 -15.44 -4.09
CA ARG A 134 1.50 -14.17 -3.36
C ARG A 134 2.61 -13.97 -2.32
N GLY A 135 3.50 -13.02 -2.58
CA GLY A 135 4.75 -12.93 -1.82
C GLY A 135 5.46 -14.29 -1.88
N ASN A 136 5.80 -14.81 -0.71
CA ASN A 136 6.52 -16.08 -0.56
C ASN A 136 5.60 -17.33 -0.48
N LEU A 137 4.31 -17.21 -0.81
CA LEU A 137 3.34 -18.30 -0.75
C LEU A 137 2.96 -18.82 -2.13
N LEU A 138 3.08 -20.13 -2.29
CA LEU A 138 2.77 -20.91 -3.48
C LEU A 138 1.47 -21.72 -3.30
N ARG A 139 0.62 -21.71 -4.33
CA ARG A 139 -0.60 -22.54 -4.43
C ARG A 139 -0.58 -23.31 -5.75
N PRO A 140 0.26 -24.34 -5.85
CA PRO A 140 0.55 -24.98 -7.14
C PRO A 140 -0.63 -25.79 -7.69
N LEU A 141 -1.62 -26.14 -6.86
CA LEU A 141 -2.78 -26.98 -7.18
C LEU A 141 -4.05 -26.21 -7.57
N LEU A 142 -4.03 -24.87 -7.75
CA LEU A 142 -5.26 -24.11 -8.06
C LEU A 142 -5.97 -24.50 -9.37
N ALA A 143 -5.29 -25.20 -10.28
CA ALA A 143 -5.90 -25.72 -11.50
C ALA A 143 -6.50 -27.13 -11.33
N VAL A 144 -6.17 -27.83 -10.24
CA VAL A 144 -6.53 -29.22 -9.95
C VAL A 144 -7.73 -29.24 -9.00
N GLY A 145 -8.75 -30.03 -9.32
CA GLY A 145 -9.94 -30.19 -8.49
C GLY A 145 -9.74 -31.17 -7.34
N ARG A 146 -10.62 -31.08 -6.34
CA ARG A 146 -10.56 -31.91 -5.13
C ARG A 146 -10.84 -33.40 -5.40
N SER A 147 -11.63 -33.74 -6.42
CA SER A 147 -11.81 -35.15 -6.81
C SER A 147 -10.52 -35.72 -7.40
N GLU A 148 -9.83 -34.93 -8.23
CA GLU A 148 -8.59 -35.31 -8.91
C GLU A 148 -7.46 -35.55 -7.89
N THR A 149 -7.34 -34.72 -6.85
CA THR A 149 -6.36 -34.93 -5.77
C THR A 149 -6.66 -36.20 -4.95
N ARG A 150 -7.93 -36.51 -4.70
CA ARG A 150 -8.32 -37.71 -3.95
C ARG A 150 -8.08 -38.98 -4.74
N GLU A 151 -8.52 -39.03 -6.01
CA GLU A 151 -8.25 -40.15 -6.93
C GLU A 151 -6.74 -40.42 -7.05
N LEU A 152 -5.94 -39.37 -7.15
CA LEU A 152 -4.48 -39.52 -7.23
C LEU A 152 -3.87 -39.98 -5.90
N ALA A 153 -4.38 -39.52 -4.76
CA ALA A 153 -3.88 -39.93 -3.45
C ALA A 153 -4.17 -41.41 -3.20
N GLU A 154 -5.34 -41.90 -3.63
CA GLU A 154 -5.70 -43.32 -3.62
C GLU A 154 -4.79 -44.14 -4.53
N LEU A 155 -4.54 -43.68 -5.77
CA LEU A 155 -3.65 -44.36 -6.72
C LEU A 155 -2.20 -44.47 -6.21
N LEU A 156 -1.75 -43.47 -5.45
CA LEU A 156 -0.40 -43.41 -4.87
C LEU A 156 -0.32 -44.11 -3.50
N GLU A 157 -1.43 -44.67 -3.00
CA GLU A 157 -1.52 -45.30 -1.69
C GLU A 157 -1.02 -44.36 -0.57
N LEU A 158 -1.46 -43.10 -0.60
CA LEU A 158 -1.16 -42.13 0.45
C LEU A 158 -2.25 -42.19 1.51
N ASP A 159 -1.90 -42.64 2.72
CA ASP A 159 -2.80 -42.79 3.86
C ASP A 159 -3.25 -41.44 4.46
N TYR A 160 -4.07 -40.69 3.72
CA TYR A 160 -4.66 -39.45 4.18
C TYR A 160 -5.89 -39.69 5.07
N VAL A 161 -6.24 -38.68 5.88
CA VAL A 161 -7.42 -38.69 6.74
C VAL A 161 -8.31 -37.49 6.43
N ASP A 162 -9.63 -37.71 6.46
CA ASP A 162 -10.61 -36.62 6.35
C ASP A 162 -10.78 -35.89 7.68
N ASP A 163 -10.67 -34.56 7.66
CA ASP A 163 -10.98 -33.74 8.83
C ASP A 163 -12.50 -33.71 9.08
N PRO A 164 -13.00 -34.22 10.22
CA PRO A 164 -14.41 -34.18 10.62
C PRO A 164 -15.02 -32.78 10.64
N SER A 165 -14.21 -31.72 10.82
CA SER A 165 -14.72 -30.35 10.78
C SER A 165 -15.16 -29.90 9.39
N ASN A 166 -14.76 -30.60 8.32
CA ASN A 166 -15.17 -30.30 6.94
C ASN A 166 -16.67 -30.42 6.69
N THR A 167 -17.41 -31.10 7.58
CA THR A 167 -18.87 -31.24 7.49
C THR A 167 -19.64 -30.26 8.39
N ASP A 168 -18.95 -29.42 9.17
CA ASP A 168 -19.60 -28.47 10.07
C ASP A 168 -20.14 -27.26 9.30
N LEU A 169 -21.46 -27.19 9.09
CA LEU A 169 -22.14 -26.09 8.42
C LEU A 169 -22.21 -24.79 9.25
N SER A 170 -21.74 -24.77 10.50
CA SER A 170 -21.54 -23.51 11.23
C SER A 170 -20.48 -22.64 10.53
N LEU A 171 -19.48 -23.30 9.90
CA LEU A 171 -18.41 -22.66 9.17
C LEU A 171 -18.91 -22.14 7.81
N GLU A 172 -18.61 -20.87 7.51
CA GLU A 172 -19.07 -20.19 6.29
C GLU A 172 -18.56 -20.88 5.02
N ARG A 173 -17.32 -21.36 5.05
CA ARG A 173 -16.71 -22.06 3.91
C ARG A 173 -17.40 -23.38 3.60
N ASN A 174 -17.75 -24.16 4.62
CA ASN A 174 -18.46 -25.43 4.45
C ASN A 174 -19.88 -25.21 3.91
N ARG A 175 -20.56 -24.13 4.32
CA ARG A 175 -21.85 -23.73 3.73
C ARG A 175 -21.72 -23.43 2.25
N VAL A 176 -20.71 -22.64 1.86
CA VAL A 176 -20.45 -22.32 0.44
C VAL A 176 -20.12 -23.57 -0.37
N ARG A 177 -19.30 -24.47 0.17
CA ARG A 177 -19.01 -25.77 -0.45
C ARG A 177 -20.28 -26.58 -0.68
N SER A 178 -21.14 -26.68 0.33
CA SER A 178 -22.43 -27.36 0.22
C SER A 178 -23.32 -26.73 -0.86
N ILE A 179 -23.39 -25.40 -0.94
CA ILE A 179 -24.14 -24.70 -2.01
C ILE A 179 -23.60 -25.07 -3.39
N LEU A 180 -22.28 -25.04 -3.59
CA LEU A 180 -21.66 -25.39 -4.87
C LEU A 180 -21.95 -26.85 -5.27
N GLN A 181 -21.91 -27.78 -4.31
CA GLN A 181 -22.25 -29.19 -4.55
C GLN A 181 -23.72 -29.37 -4.95
N HIS A 182 -24.64 -28.61 -4.35
CA HIS A 182 -26.06 -28.65 -4.72
C HIS A 182 -26.34 -28.00 -6.08
N LEU A 183 -25.62 -26.92 -6.42
CA LEU A 183 -25.80 -26.22 -7.69
C LEU A 183 -25.29 -27.02 -8.89
N ASP A 184 -24.18 -27.72 -8.73
CA ASP A 184 -23.60 -28.50 -9.81
C ASP A 184 -22.75 -29.68 -9.34
N PRO A 185 -23.36 -30.88 -9.27
CA PRO A 185 -22.66 -32.12 -8.96
C PRO A 185 -21.54 -32.46 -9.97
N SER A 186 -21.57 -31.90 -11.19
CA SER A 186 -20.61 -32.21 -12.27
C SER A 186 -19.35 -31.31 -12.27
N SER A 187 -19.25 -30.40 -11.29
CA SER A 187 -18.11 -29.47 -11.11
C SER A 187 -17.81 -28.53 -12.29
N VAL A 188 -18.73 -28.38 -13.25
CA VAL A 188 -18.68 -27.38 -14.34
C VAL A 188 -18.72 -25.96 -13.76
N VAL A 189 -19.58 -25.68 -12.78
CA VAL A 189 -19.70 -24.39 -12.09
C VAL A 189 -18.41 -24.07 -11.35
N VAL A 190 -17.83 -25.04 -10.64
CA VAL A 190 -16.52 -24.88 -9.97
C VAL A 190 -15.44 -24.49 -10.98
N ARG A 191 -15.36 -25.21 -12.11
CA ARG A 191 -14.41 -24.87 -13.20
C ARG A 191 -14.65 -23.48 -13.77
N ASN A 192 -15.92 -23.10 -13.99
CA ASN A 192 -16.28 -21.79 -14.53
C ASN A 192 -15.93 -20.66 -13.56
N LEU A 193 -16.21 -20.82 -12.26
CA LEU A 193 -15.87 -19.84 -11.24
C LEU A 193 -14.36 -19.65 -11.11
N ALA A 194 -13.59 -20.74 -11.06
CA ALA A 194 -12.13 -20.67 -11.03
C ALA A 194 -11.58 -19.98 -12.28
N ARG A 195 -12.05 -20.34 -13.47
CA ARG A 195 -11.67 -19.69 -14.74
C ARG A 195 -12.00 -18.20 -14.77
N SER A 196 -13.14 -17.79 -14.22
CA SER A 196 -13.47 -16.37 -14.10
C SER A 196 -12.46 -15.63 -13.23
N SER A 197 -12.01 -16.22 -12.11
CA SER A 197 -10.94 -15.63 -11.32
C SER A 197 -9.61 -15.57 -12.07
N ASP A 198 -9.30 -16.55 -12.93
CA ASP A 198 -8.10 -16.53 -13.76
C ASP A 198 -8.12 -15.35 -14.74
N ILE A 199 -9.21 -15.18 -15.49
CA ILE A 199 -9.41 -14.06 -16.44
C ILE A 199 -9.29 -12.72 -15.71
N VAL A 200 -9.96 -12.59 -14.56
CA VAL A 200 -9.88 -11.36 -13.76
C VAL A 200 -8.44 -11.09 -13.32
N ARG A 201 -7.66 -12.12 -12.96
CA ARG A 201 -6.24 -11.92 -12.58
C ARG A 201 -5.37 -11.48 -13.75
N ASP A 202 -5.61 -12.00 -14.95
CA ASP A 202 -4.87 -11.58 -16.14
C ASP A 202 -5.16 -10.10 -16.45
N ASP A 203 -6.43 -9.70 -16.41
CA ASP A 203 -6.83 -8.29 -16.57
C ASP A 203 -6.23 -7.40 -15.47
N LEU A 204 -6.20 -7.88 -14.22
CA LEU A 204 -5.56 -7.18 -13.10
C LEU A 204 -4.06 -7.02 -13.30
N SER A 205 -3.37 -8.01 -13.87
CA SER A 205 -1.94 -7.93 -14.16
C SER A 205 -1.67 -6.81 -15.15
N LEU A 206 -2.38 -6.79 -16.27
CA LEU A 206 -2.25 -5.74 -17.29
C LEU A 206 -2.56 -4.36 -16.71
N MET A 207 -3.64 -4.24 -15.92
CA MET A 207 -3.97 -2.96 -15.29
C MET A 207 -2.91 -2.53 -14.26
N GLY A 208 -2.25 -3.49 -13.59
CA GLY A 208 -1.12 -3.24 -12.70
C GLY A 208 0.10 -2.74 -13.46
N GLU A 209 0.45 -3.38 -14.57
CA GLU A 209 1.55 -2.97 -15.45
C GLU A 209 1.35 -1.54 -15.99
N LEU A 210 0.11 -1.18 -16.36
CA LEU A 210 -0.22 0.19 -16.79
C LEU A 210 -0.13 1.19 -15.63
N ALA A 211 -0.54 0.81 -14.43
CA ALA A 211 -0.41 1.66 -13.25
C ALA A 211 1.07 1.90 -12.87
N ASP A 212 1.93 0.90 -13.07
CA ASP A 212 3.35 0.93 -12.72
C ASP A 212 4.18 1.81 -13.68
N GLN A 213 3.63 2.17 -14.83
CA GLN A 213 4.23 3.12 -15.77
C GLN A 213 4.05 4.58 -15.34
N VAL A 214 3.20 4.86 -14.35
CA VAL A 214 2.99 6.22 -13.87
C VAL A 214 4.17 6.65 -13.01
N ALA A 215 4.92 7.63 -13.51
CA ALA A 215 6.01 8.23 -12.77
C ALA A 215 5.51 8.83 -11.45
N PHE A 216 6.32 8.71 -10.41
CA PHE A 216 6.09 9.32 -9.11
C PHE A 216 7.40 9.85 -8.54
N VAL A 217 7.30 10.76 -7.57
CA VAL A 217 8.43 11.26 -6.80
C VAL A 217 8.20 10.94 -5.33
N GLU A 218 9.28 10.72 -4.58
CA GLU A 218 9.22 10.53 -3.13
C GLU A 218 9.93 11.69 -2.43
N ARG A 219 9.31 12.18 -1.35
CA ARG A 219 9.90 13.17 -0.46
C ARG A 219 9.61 12.76 0.98
N GLY A 220 10.64 12.29 1.69
CA GLY A 220 10.49 11.76 3.04
C GLY A 220 9.49 10.60 3.07
N ARG A 221 8.37 10.77 3.77
CA ARG A 221 7.29 9.75 3.85
C ARG A 221 6.14 10.03 2.88
N SER A 222 6.30 10.99 1.98
CA SER A 222 5.28 11.43 1.04
C SER A 222 5.59 10.98 -0.37
N VAL A 223 4.53 10.71 -1.13
CA VAL A 223 4.60 10.31 -2.54
C VAL A 223 3.84 11.33 -3.38
N GLY A 224 4.48 11.86 -4.41
CA GLY A 224 3.92 12.82 -5.35
C GLY A 224 3.63 12.16 -6.70
N LEU A 225 2.39 12.31 -7.19
CA LEU A 225 1.97 11.86 -8.51
C LEU A 225 1.72 13.06 -9.42
N PRO A 226 2.12 13.03 -10.70
CA PRO A 226 1.81 14.10 -11.64
C PRO A 226 0.31 14.10 -11.94
N ALA A 227 -0.41 15.12 -11.47
CA ALA A 227 -1.85 15.26 -11.65
C ALA A 227 -2.26 15.23 -13.15
N PRO A 228 -1.54 15.89 -14.09
CA PRO A 228 -1.87 15.79 -15.51
C PRO A 228 -1.79 14.36 -16.07
N ALA A 229 -0.84 13.56 -15.59
CA ALA A 229 -0.74 12.16 -15.99
C ALA A 229 -1.97 11.40 -15.49
N LEU A 230 -2.36 11.58 -14.22
CA LEU A 230 -3.56 10.94 -13.66
C LEU A 230 -4.84 11.34 -14.40
N THR A 231 -4.99 12.60 -14.81
CA THR A 231 -6.14 13.07 -15.59
C THR A 231 -6.23 12.41 -16.97
N SER A 232 -5.08 12.09 -17.58
CA SER A 232 -5.03 11.46 -18.90
C SER A 232 -5.31 9.95 -18.90
N LEU A 233 -5.26 9.31 -17.73
CA LEU A 233 -5.47 7.87 -17.60
C LEU A 233 -6.95 7.50 -17.65
N PRO A 234 -7.29 6.31 -18.17
CA PRO A 234 -8.59 5.72 -17.92
C PRO A 234 -8.84 5.62 -16.41
N ALA A 235 -10.05 5.96 -15.96
CA ALA A 235 -10.37 6.04 -14.53
C ALA A 235 -10.10 4.74 -13.77
N ALA A 236 -10.22 3.57 -14.41
CA ALA A 236 -9.84 2.28 -13.80
C ALA A 236 -8.36 2.21 -13.43
N ILE A 237 -7.47 2.74 -14.27
CA ILE A 237 -6.02 2.80 -14.03
C ILE A 237 -5.71 3.86 -12.98
N GLY A 238 -6.27 5.07 -13.11
CA GLY A 238 -6.09 6.15 -12.12
C GLY A 238 -6.44 5.72 -10.69
N ARG A 239 -7.57 5.03 -10.51
CA ARG A 239 -7.96 4.44 -9.21
C ARG A 239 -6.93 3.46 -8.67
N ARG A 240 -6.32 2.63 -9.52
CA ARG A 240 -5.27 1.67 -9.10
C ARG A 240 -4.00 2.37 -8.67
N VAL A 241 -3.57 3.38 -9.42
CA VAL A 241 -2.39 4.20 -9.08
C VAL A 241 -2.60 4.84 -7.71
N ILE A 242 -3.78 5.42 -7.44
CA ILE A 242 -4.13 5.97 -6.13
C ILE A 242 -4.05 4.89 -5.04
N ARG A 243 -4.71 3.74 -5.23
CA ARG A 243 -4.71 2.65 -4.24
C ARG A 243 -3.29 2.15 -3.94
N ARG A 244 -2.43 2.04 -4.95
CA ARG A 244 -1.02 1.64 -4.80
C ARG A 244 -0.24 2.68 -4.01
N THR A 245 -0.44 3.95 -4.32
CA THR A 245 0.22 5.08 -3.63
C THR A 245 -0.20 5.14 -2.16
N LEU A 246 -1.48 4.92 -1.85
CA LEU A 246 -1.94 4.81 -0.46
C LEU A 246 -1.26 3.68 0.31
N ARG A 247 -1.04 2.52 -0.35
CA ARG A 247 -0.31 1.39 0.25
C ARG A 247 1.15 1.71 0.48
N GLN A 248 1.77 2.46 -0.42
CA GLN A 248 3.16 2.89 -0.30
C GLN A 248 3.32 3.84 0.90
N VAL A 249 2.37 4.73 1.14
CA VAL A 249 2.41 5.71 2.25
C VAL A 249 2.03 5.10 3.62
N ARG A 250 1.02 4.21 3.68
CA ARG A 250 0.46 3.66 4.93
C ARG A 250 0.31 2.13 4.96
N GLY A 251 1.15 1.40 4.22
CA GLY A 251 1.23 -0.06 4.26
C GLY A 251 -0.03 -0.76 3.69
N PRO A 252 -0.81 -1.51 4.49
CA PRO A 252 -1.96 -2.25 3.96
C PRO A 252 -3.14 -1.36 3.54
N TYR A 253 -3.16 -0.09 3.96
CA TYR A 253 -4.24 0.84 3.65
C TYR A 253 -4.29 1.19 2.16
N ALA A 254 -5.48 1.08 1.56
CA ALA A 254 -5.69 1.33 0.12
C ALA A 254 -6.94 2.19 -0.15
N GLY A 255 -7.54 2.76 0.88
CA GLY A 255 -8.79 3.53 0.78
C GLY A 255 -10.04 2.68 0.46
N THR A 256 -11.19 3.18 0.89
CA THR A 256 -12.52 2.72 0.42
C THR A 256 -12.78 3.21 -1.00
N ALA A 257 -13.80 2.66 -1.67
CA ALA A 257 -14.21 3.17 -2.99
C ALA A 257 -14.55 4.67 -2.93
N ALA A 258 -15.30 5.09 -1.90
CA ALA A 258 -15.66 6.49 -1.69
C ALA A 258 -14.44 7.39 -1.46
N GLU A 259 -13.44 6.94 -0.69
CA GLU A 259 -12.18 7.67 -0.51
C GLU A 259 -11.40 7.85 -1.81
N VAL A 260 -11.32 6.80 -2.63
CA VAL A 260 -10.65 6.89 -3.93
C VAL A 260 -11.36 7.87 -4.86
N GLU A 261 -12.70 7.90 -4.89
CA GLU A 261 -13.42 8.92 -5.68
C GLU A 261 -13.16 10.34 -5.17
N ARG A 262 -13.05 10.55 -3.84
CA ARG A 262 -12.66 11.87 -3.30
C ARG A 262 -11.25 12.28 -3.74
N VAL A 263 -10.31 11.35 -3.81
CA VAL A 263 -8.96 11.61 -4.35
C VAL A 263 -9.03 11.93 -5.85
N MET A 264 -9.88 11.26 -6.62
CA MET A 264 -10.09 11.60 -8.04
C MET A 264 -10.64 13.02 -8.23
N ALA A 265 -11.47 13.52 -7.30
CA ALA A 265 -11.91 14.93 -7.32
C ALA A 265 -10.73 15.91 -7.10
N CYS A 266 -9.73 15.55 -6.29
CA CYS A 266 -8.50 16.34 -6.17
C CYS A 266 -7.66 16.32 -7.46
N VAL A 267 -7.59 15.17 -8.15
CA VAL A 267 -6.95 15.07 -9.48
C VAL A 267 -7.61 16.03 -10.47
N ALA A 268 -8.95 16.09 -10.48
CA ALA A 268 -9.71 16.99 -11.34
C ALA A 268 -9.57 18.48 -10.96
N GLY A 269 -9.06 18.79 -9.76
CA GLY A 269 -8.95 20.15 -9.24
C GLY A 269 -10.26 20.70 -8.66
N GLU A 270 -11.25 19.84 -8.41
CA GLU A 270 -12.52 20.22 -7.78
C GLU A 270 -12.34 20.49 -6.29
N VAL A 271 -11.36 19.84 -5.66
CA VAL A 271 -11.02 20.00 -4.24
C VAL A 271 -9.50 20.09 -4.06
N GLY A 272 -9.03 21.03 -3.23
CA GLY A 272 -7.60 21.26 -3.01
C GLY A 272 -6.91 20.18 -2.15
N SER A 273 -7.60 19.68 -1.13
CA SER A 273 -7.07 18.68 -0.20
C SER A 273 -8.15 17.78 0.40
N GLN A 274 -7.75 16.60 0.88
CA GLN A 274 -8.59 15.60 1.51
C GLN A 274 -7.80 14.87 2.60
N GLU A 275 -8.43 14.68 3.76
CA GLU A 275 -7.94 13.74 4.76
C GLU A 275 -8.67 12.40 4.62
N LEU A 276 -7.92 11.31 4.69
CA LEU A 276 -8.41 9.95 4.54
C LEU A 276 -8.29 9.18 5.86
N ALA A 277 -9.20 8.24 6.10
CA ALA A 277 -9.30 7.54 7.39
C ALA A 277 -8.06 6.70 7.73
N GLY A 278 -7.21 6.40 6.75
CA GLY A 278 -5.92 5.73 6.96
C GLY A 278 -4.81 6.62 7.52
N GLY A 279 -5.13 7.86 7.95
CA GLY A 279 -4.13 8.82 8.40
C GLY A 279 -3.22 9.27 7.26
N VAL A 280 -3.82 9.50 6.09
CA VAL A 280 -3.17 10.06 4.89
C VAL A 280 -3.89 11.34 4.50
N THR A 281 -3.13 12.41 4.30
CA THR A 281 -3.60 13.64 3.66
C THR A 281 -3.20 13.60 2.19
N VAL A 282 -4.16 13.89 1.32
CA VAL A 282 -3.93 14.11 -0.10
C VAL A 282 -4.12 15.58 -0.38
N HIS A 283 -3.14 16.24 -0.98
CA HIS A 283 -3.25 17.64 -1.37
C HIS A 283 -2.58 17.85 -2.71
N ARG A 284 -3.06 18.84 -3.47
CA ARG A 284 -2.46 19.22 -4.74
C ARG A 284 -1.51 20.39 -4.51
N ALA A 285 -0.31 20.34 -5.10
CA ALA A 285 0.67 21.45 -5.10
C ALA A 285 1.29 21.54 -6.50
N GLY A 286 1.08 22.68 -7.19
CA GLY A 286 1.38 22.82 -8.61
C GLY A 286 0.87 21.66 -9.49
N PRO A 287 1.73 20.97 -10.26
CA PRO A 287 1.36 19.84 -11.11
C PRO A 287 1.28 18.50 -10.35
N TRP A 288 1.54 18.48 -9.04
CA TRP A 288 1.64 17.26 -8.25
C TRP A 288 0.42 17.06 -7.34
N LEU A 289 0.05 15.81 -7.16
CA LEU A 289 -0.86 15.33 -6.14
C LEU A 289 -0.04 14.57 -5.10
N TRP A 290 0.12 15.14 -3.92
CA TRP A 290 0.91 14.61 -2.83
C TRP A 290 0.07 13.79 -1.88
N PHE A 291 0.60 12.64 -1.50
CA PHE A 291 0.06 11.74 -0.49
C PHE A 291 1.02 11.72 0.68
N SER A 292 0.60 12.22 1.84
CA SER A 292 1.44 12.36 3.04
C SER A 292 0.76 11.69 4.24
N PRO A 293 1.51 11.04 5.14
CA PRO A 293 0.99 10.68 6.46
C PRO A 293 0.51 11.94 7.19
N VAL A 294 -0.65 11.91 7.87
CA VAL A 294 -1.15 13.06 8.67
C VAL A 294 -0.17 13.44 9.79
N ASP A 295 0.67 12.50 10.25
CA ASP A 295 1.71 12.71 11.26
C ASP A 295 3.04 13.22 10.70
N HIS A 296 3.10 13.56 9.40
CA HIS A 296 4.28 14.07 8.72
C HIS A 296 3.94 15.40 8.06
N VAL A 297 4.41 16.49 8.68
CA VAL A 297 4.46 17.81 8.04
C VAL A 297 5.64 17.77 7.06
N PRO A 298 5.42 17.94 5.74
CA PRO A 298 6.54 18.06 4.81
C PRO A 298 7.37 19.29 5.22
N GLU A 299 8.70 19.20 5.15
CA GLU A 299 9.52 20.41 5.31
C GLU A 299 9.05 21.47 4.29
N PRO A 300 8.98 22.74 4.68
CA PRO A 300 8.49 23.78 3.79
C PRO A 300 9.32 23.77 2.51
N ALA A 301 8.63 23.75 1.36
CA ALA A 301 9.27 23.71 0.04
C ALA A 301 10.22 24.90 -0.20
N ILE A 302 10.09 25.95 0.61
CA ILE A 302 10.94 27.13 0.61
C ILE A 302 11.49 27.32 2.03
N THR A 303 12.82 27.45 2.14
CA THR A 303 13.49 27.81 3.39
C THR A 303 14.01 29.23 3.30
N ILE A 304 13.94 29.99 4.41
CA ILE A 304 14.51 31.34 4.50
C ILE A 304 15.72 31.29 5.44
N GLU A 305 16.88 31.69 4.92
CA GLU A 305 18.08 31.92 5.72
C GLU A 305 18.25 33.42 5.95
N VAL A 306 18.50 33.83 7.19
CA VAL A 306 18.75 35.23 7.56
C VAL A 306 20.13 35.33 8.21
N VAL A 307 20.97 36.23 7.69
CA VAL A 307 22.31 36.50 8.19
C VAL A 307 22.43 37.97 8.56
N GLU A 308 22.89 38.25 9.79
CA GLU A 308 23.20 39.61 10.23
C GLU A 308 24.59 40.04 9.74
N ASN A 309 24.72 41.29 9.32
CA ASN A 309 25.99 41.85 8.89
C ASN A 309 26.06 43.35 9.20
N GLU A 310 27.19 43.80 9.74
CA GLU A 310 27.40 45.19 10.14
C GLU A 310 27.81 46.09 8.97
N VAL A 311 28.11 45.51 7.80
CA VAL A 311 28.59 46.25 6.63
C VAL A 311 27.46 46.56 5.64
N ARG A 312 27.31 47.84 5.28
CA ARG A 312 26.33 48.30 4.27
C ARG A 312 26.62 47.62 2.93
N PRO A 313 25.59 47.06 2.26
CA PRO A 313 25.80 46.48 0.94
C PRO A 313 26.26 47.54 -0.06
N LEU A 314 27.29 47.20 -0.83
CA LEU A 314 27.69 47.98 -2.01
C LEU A 314 26.66 47.81 -3.16
N PHE A 315 25.95 46.68 -3.17
CA PHE A 315 24.90 46.37 -4.14
C PHE A 315 23.70 45.75 -3.44
N PHE A 316 22.50 46.24 -3.77
CA PHE A 316 21.26 45.62 -3.34
C PHE A 316 20.91 44.46 -4.28
N PRO A 317 20.35 43.35 -3.76
CA PRO A 317 19.98 42.21 -4.58
C PRO A 317 19.00 42.61 -5.69
N SER A 318 19.28 42.20 -6.92
CA SER A 318 18.33 42.28 -8.03
C SER A 318 17.45 41.02 -8.03
N GLY A 319 16.19 41.14 -7.60
CA GLY A 319 15.23 40.04 -7.60
C GLY A 319 14.41 39.94 -6.31
N HIS A 320 13.46 39.00 -6.27
CA HIS A 320 12.52 38.86 -5.15
C HIS A 320 12.83 37.68 -4.20
N TRP A 321 13.87 36.90 -4.49
CA TRP A 321 14.31 35.73 -3.70
C TRP A 321 15.45 36.03 -2.72
N ARG A 322 15.99 37.25 -2.78
CA ARG A 322 16.95 37.78 -1.82
C ARG A 322 16.55 39.19 -1.44
N ALA A 323 16.70 39.55 -0.17
CA ALA A 323 16.36 40.87 0.33
C ALA A 323 17.38 41.35 1.36
N VAL A 324 17.55 42.67 1.44
CA VAL A 324 18.33 43.31 2.51
C VAL A 324 17.39 44.23 3.26
N PHE A 325 17.43 44.12 4.59
CA PHE A 325 16.60 44.89 5.50
C PHE A 325 17.44 45.80 6.39
N ASP A 326 16.82 46.90 6.84
CA ASP A 326 17.34 47.68 7.96
C ASP A 326 17.36 46.81 9.22
N GLY A 327 18.54 46.57 9.77
CA GLY A 327 18.74 45.68 10.92
C GLY A 327 18.21 46.25 12.25
N THR A 328 17.99 47.55 12.36
CA THR A 328 17.34 48.14 13.54
C THR A 328 15.83 48.01 13.46
N ALA A 329 15.25 48.28 12.29
CA ALA A 329 13.80 48.19 12.06
C ALA A 329 13.29 46.75 12.06
N THR A 330 14.19 45.77 11.90
CA THR A 330 13.82 44.35 11.78
C THR A 330 14.36 43.48 12.91
N ALA A 331 14.70 44.07 14.05
CA ALA A 331 15.10 43.32 15.23
C ALA A 331 14.00 42.33 15.64
N GLY A 332 14.36 41.06 15.86
CA GLY A 332 13.36 40.03 16.20
C GLY A 332 12.69 39.35 14.99
N MET A 333 13.29 39.42 13.80
CA MET A 333 12.83 38.66 12.64
C MET A 333 12.58 37.19 12.95
N SER A 334 11.44 36.69 12.50
CA SER A 334 11.10 35.27 12.53
C SER A 334 10.51 34.82 11.19
N VAL A 335 10.65 33.54 10.90
CA VAL A 335 10.08 32.91 9.72
C VAL A 335 8.88 32.08 10.17
N ARG A 336 7.74 32.27 9.51
CA ARG A 336 6.53 31.49 9.78
C ARG A 336 5.70 31.29 8.51
N PRO A 337 4.81 30.29 8.45
CA PRO A 337 3.91 30.11 7.31
C PRO A 337 2.89 31.26 7.18
N LEU A 338 2.34 31.39 5.98
CA LEU A 338 1.22 32.28 5.66
C LEU A 338 -0.02 31.96 6.50
N GLU A 339 -0.65 33.00 7.05
CA GLU A 339 -1.95 32.95 7.71
C GLU A 339 -3.01 33.69 6.89
N ARG A 340 -4.29 33.33 7.11
CA ARG A 340 -5.42 33.75 6.25
C ARG A 340 -5.59 35.27 6.15
N ASP A 341 -5.29 35.99 7.22
CA ASP A 341 -5.51 37.44 7.34
C ASP A 341 -4.21 38.25 7.20
N ASP A 342 -3.12 37.61 6.77
CA ASP A 342 -1.85 38.30 6.57
C ASP A 342 -1.97 39.37 5.49
N VAL A 343 -1.48 40.56 5.84
CA VAL A 343 -1.39 41.72 4.96
C VAL A 343 0.05 42.22 4.91
N ILE A 344 0.47 42.64 3.73
CA ILE A 344 1.75 43.31 3.53
C ILE A 344 1.54 44.77 3.15
N GLU A 345 2.34 45.64 3.75
CA GLU A 345 2.35 47.08 3.45
C GLU A 345 2.96 47.35 2.07
N LEU A 346 2.32 48.19 1.28
CA LEU A 346 2.77 48.60 -0.06
C LEU A 346 3.45 49.97 -0.08
N GLY A 347 3.36 50.73 1.01
CA GLY A 347 3.80 52.12 1.12
C GLY A 347 2.63 53.10 0.97
N ALA A 348 2.83 54.36 1.40
CA ALA A 348 1.83 55.44 1.35
C ALA A 348 0.46 55.08 1.99
N GLY A 349 0.46 54.26 3.05
CA GLY A 349 -0.75 53.80 3.75
C GLY A 349 -1.49 52.64 3.07
N GLY A 350 -1.02 52.15 1.92
CA GLY A 350 -1.61 50.99 1.24
C GLY A 350 -1.22 49.66 1.87
N HIS A 351 -2.18 48.74 1.94
CA HIS A 351 -2.00 47.36 2.38
C HIS A 351 -2.63 46.42 1.37
N LYS A 352 -2.11 45.20 1.24
CA LYS A 352 -2.70 44.16 0.40
C LYS A 352 -2.63 42.79 1.10
N PRO A 353 -3.66 41.95 1.00
CA PRO A 353 -3.59 40.56 1.44
C PRO A 353 -2.41 39.85 0.81
N VAL A 354 -1.61 39.13 1.60
CA VAL A 354 -0.45 38.39 1.09
C VAL A 354 -0.89 37.33 0.08
N SER A 355 -2.08 36.73 0.28
CA SER A 355 -2.69 35.80 -0.67
C SER A 355 -2.94 36.40 -2.06
N GLU A 356 -3.26 37.69 -2.14
CA GLU A 356 -3.42 38.42 -3.42
C GLU A 356 -2.05 38.72 -4.04
N VAL A 357 -1.08 39.14 -3.24
CA VAL A 357 0.31 39.37 -3.70
C VAL A 357 0.91 38.11 -4.33
N LEU A 358 0.71 36.95 -3.70
CA LEU A 358 1.12 35.65 -4.25
C LEU A 358 0.38 35.33 -5.55
N ALA A 359 -0.92 35.64 -5.63
CA ALA A 359 -1.70 35.46 -6.85
C ALA A 359 -1.17 36.27 -8.03
N GLU A 360 -0.83 37.53 -7.80
CA GLU A 360 -0.27 38.44 -8.82
C GLU A 360 1.10 37.96 -9.31
N ALA A 361 1.88 37.31 -8.45
CA ALA A 361 3.14 36.67 -8.81
C ALA A 361 2.96 35.32 -9.55
N GLY A 362 1.73 34.91 -9.85
CA GLY A 362 1.42 33.66 -10.54
C GLY A 362 1.48 32.41 -9.66
N ILE A 363 1.57 32.58 -8.34
CA ILE A 363 1.63 31.48 -7.38
C ILE A 363 0.19 31.01 -7.13
N GLY A 364 -0.11 29.74 -7.46
CA GLY A 364 -1.46 29.17 -7.35
C GLY A 364 -1.92 29.11 -5.89
N ALA A 365 -3.23 29.15 -5.63
CA ALA A 365 -3.78 29.18 -4.26
C ALA A 365 -3.25 28.06 -3.35
N LEU A 366 -2.96 26.89 -3.93
CA LEU A 366 -2.44 25.72 -3.23
C LEU A 366 -0.96 25.82 -2.86
N ASP A 367 -0.16 26.52 -3.67
CA ASP A 367 1.25 26.74 -3.36
C ASP A 367 1.41 27.75 -2.21
N ARG A 368 0.32 28.43 -1.79
CA ARG A 368 0.33 29.48 -0.77
C ARG A 368 0.17 28.95 0.66
N GLU A 369 -0.39 27.74 0.84
CA GLU A 369 -0.84 27.25 2.16
C GLU A 369 0.27 27.23 3.22
N ASP A 370 1.52 27.01 2.80
CA ASP A 370 2.71 27.01 3.67
C ASP A 370 3.78 28.00 3.22
N TRP A 371 3.42 29.06 2.46
CA TRP A 371 4.40 30.00 1.95
C TRP A 371 5.12 30.71 3.11
N PRO A 372 6.45 30.60 3.24
CA PRO A 372 7.14 31.18 4.37
C PRO A 372 7.17 32.69 4.23
N LEU A 373 6.79 33.38 5.29
CA LEU A 373 6.86 34.83 5.43
C LEU A 373 7.94 35.19 6.43
N LEU A 374 8.60 36.31 6.18
CA LEU A 374 9.49 36.94 7.16
C LEU A 374 8.69 38.00 7.91
N GLU A 375 8.55 37.84 9.22
CA GLU A 375 7.78 38.73 10.09
C GLU A 375 8.69 39.41 11.13
N VAL A 376 8.33 40.64 11.49
CA VAL A 376 8.85 41.35 12.67
C VAL A 376 7.67 41.93 13.45
N ASP A 377 7.54 41.58 14.73
CA ASP A 377 6.54 42.14 15.65
C ASP A 377 5.10 42.15 15.09
N GLY A 378 4.65 41.07 14.45
CA GLY A 378 3.31 40.96 13.85
C GLY A 378 3.16 41.61 12.47
N ARG A 379 4.23 42.16 11.89
CA ARG A 379 4.22 42.82 10.57
C ARG A 379 5.05 42.04 9.57
N ILE A 380 4.46 41.76 8.41
CA ILE A 380 5.15 41.06 7.32
C ILE A 380 6.21 41.98 6.70
N ALA A 381 7.47 41.61 6.85
CA ALA A 381 8.62 42.30 6.25
C ALA A 381 8.88 41.83 4.82
N TRP A 382 8.62 40.55 4.53
CA TRP A 382 8.93 39.96 3.23
C TRP A 382 8.04 38.77 2.87
N VAL A 383 7.57 38.79 1.62
CA VAL A 383 6.95 37.66 0.91
C VAL A 383 7.97 37.22 -0.16
N PRO A 384 8.71 36.13 0.07
CA PRO A 384 9.71 35.61 -0.87
C PRO A 384 9.13 35.40 -2.26
N GLY A 385 9.93 35.68 -3.30
CA GLY A 385 9.50 35.59 -4.69
C GLY A 385 8.59 36.74 -5.16
N CYS A 386 8.04 37.54 -4.23
CA CYS A 386 7.10 38.60 -4.54
C CYS A 386 7.61 39.99 -4.17
N ARG A 387 7.70 40.32 -2.88
CA ARG A 387 8.01 41.69 -2.43
C ARG A 387 8.40 41.80 -0.98
N THR A 388 9.14 42.86 -0.68
CA THR A 388 9.43 43.37 0.67
C THR A 388 8.52 44.54 1.03
N ALA A 389 8.24 44.73 2.31
CA ALA A 389 7.48 45.89 2.80
C ALA A 389 8.36 47.15 2.90
N PRO A 390 7.89 48.35 2.52
CA PRO A 390 8.74 49.54 2.50
C PRO A 390 9.33 49.98 3.84
N TRP A 391 8.64 49.68 4.95
CA TRP A 391 9.12 50.03 6.29
C TRP A 391 10.37 49.26 6.71
N SER A 392 10.67 48.12 6.07
CA SER A 392 11.83 47.29 6.37
C SER A 392 13.04 47.60 5.48
N TRP A 393 12.91 48.55 4.54
CA TRP A 393 13.96 48.91 3.60
C TRP A 393 15.13 49.63 4.26
N VAL A 394 16.32 49.40 3.71
CA VAL A 394 17.52 50.15 4.05
C VAL A 394 17.37 51.60 3.56
N THR A 395 17.65 52.54 4.44
CA THR A 395 17.66 53.99 4.19
C THR A 395 19.06 54.55 4.41
N ASP A 396 19.26 55.85 4.16
CA ASP A 396 20.55 56.51 4.43
C ASP A 396 20.85 56.66 5.93
N THR A 397 19.86 56.43 6.80
CA THR A 397 20.02 56.45 8.25
C THR A 397 20.23 55.06 8.87
N SER A 398 20.16 54.00 8.06
CA SER A 398 20.34 52.61 8.52
C SER A 398 21.79 52.35 8.95
N THR A 399 21.96 51.82 10.16
CA THR A 399 23.28 51.54 10.78
C THR A 399 23.59 50.05 10.96
N SER A 400 22.63 49.17 10.69
CA SER A 400 22.81 47.72 10.68
C SER A 400 21.98 47.08 9.55
N TYR A 401 22.36 45.88 9.10
CA TYR A 401 21.78 45.25 7.91
C TYR A 401 21.52 43.76 8.15
N ARG A 402 20.39 43.25 7.67
CA ARG A 402 20.08 41.80 7.62
C ARG A 402 19.88 41.35 6.19
N TYR A 403 20.55 40.26 5.82
CA TYR A 403 20.46 39.64 4.51
C TYR A 403 19.57 38.41 4.63
N ALA A 404 18.50 38.34 3.85
CA ALA A 404 17.69 37.13 3.75
C ALA A 404 17.76 36.53 2.35
N SER A 405 17.86 35.20 2.30
CA SER A 405 17.77 34.42 1.05
C SER A 405 16.73 33.34 1.20
N ALA A 406 15.88 33.18 0.20
CA ALA A 406 14.88 32.13 0.14
C ALA A 406 15.30 31.09 -0.91
N HIS A 407 15.29 29.82 -0.51
CA HIS A 407 15.72 28.70 -1.32
C HIS A 407 14.56 27.75 -1.55
N ILE A 408 14.24 27.48 -2.81
CA ILE A 408 13.31 26.41 -3.20
C ILE A 408 14.09 25.10 -3.10
N GLN A 409 13.61 24.15 -2.28
CA GLN A 409 14.19 22.82 -2.23
C GLN A 409 13.69 21.98 -3.42
N GLU A 410 14.61 21.65 -4.33
CA GLU A 410 14.37 20.80 -5.52
C GLU A 410 14.02 19.36 -5.17
#